data_AF-A0A8T8SCE3-F1
#
_entry.id   AF-A0A8T8SCE3-F1
#
_cell.length_a   1.000
_cell.length_b   1.000
_cell.length_c   1.000
_cell.angle_alpha   90.00
_cell.angle_beta   90.00
_cell.angle_gamma   90.00
#
_symmetry.space_group_name_H-M   'P 1'
#
loop_
_entity.id
_entity.type
_entity.pdbx_description
1 polymer ?
#
loop_
_entity_poly.entity_id
_entity_poly.type
_entity_poly.pdbx_seq_one_letter_code
_entity_poly.pdbx_strand_id
1 'polypeptide(L)'
;MTAAGMTPSLLIGHSLGGTAALVAAADLPDIVAVATIGAPAELQHILKVFNASDLDTVRRDGEASVEIAGRPFLIRRSFIDAVAEVDVEKAVATLRRPLLVLHSPIDQVVGIEHASRIFVAARHPKSFVSLDMADHLIADAANANFVSAMVATWANRYLPPLVADLPQVEAADGVEAIETLAGKFQLRVRSGKHTIFSDEPASVGGLGSGLSPYELVSAGLAACTVMTMRLYANRKGFPLERASTRVEHKKVADMVPPDRFTRTIVLEGPLDEEQRARILEIADRCPVDLTLIRGSDVQTDLVGSPSREADPRSAA
;
A
#
# COMPACT_ATOMS: atom_id res chain seq x y z
N MET A 1 -17.23 2.06 1.19
CA MET A 1 -16.43 1.81 2.41
C MET A 1 -17.31 1.52 3.62
N THR A 2 -18.22 2.41 4.00
CA THR A 2 -19.16 2.20 5.13
C THR A 2 -20.04 0.95 4.98
N ALA A 3 -20.56 0.69 3.77
CA ALA A 3 -21.32 -0.54 3.47
C ALA A 3 -20.49 -1.84 3.56
N ALA A 4 -19.16 -1.74 3.66
CA ALA A 4 -18.25 -2.87 3.88
C ALA A 4 -17.76 -2.95 5.34
N GLY A 5 -18.26 -2.10 6.24
CA GLY A 5 -17.80 -2.02 7.64
C GLY A 5 -16.40 -1.43 7.80
N MET A 6 -15.85 -0.81 6.76
CA MET A 6 -14.51 -0.21 6.77
C MET A 6 -14.66 1.31 6.84
N THR A 7 -14.24 1.92 7.95
CA THR A 7 -14.09 3.37 8.08
C THR A 7 -12.67 3.76 7.62
N PRO A 8 -12.52 4.85 6.85
CA PRO A 8 -11.20 5.34 6.49
C PRO A 8 -10.46 5.76 7.76
N SER A 9 -9.16 5.44 7.85
CA SER A 9 -8.29 5.85 8.97
C SER A 9 -7.17 6.81 8.55
N LEU A 10 -6.93 6.95 7.26
CA LEU A 10 -5.95 7.86 6.68
C LEU A 10 -6.63 8.67 5.58
N LEU A 11 -6.43 9.99 5.60
CA LEU A 11 -6.75 10.84 4.46
C LEU A 11 -5.48 11.17 3.69
N ILE A 12 -5.53 10.98 2.38
CA ILE A 12 -4.50 11.41 1.45
C ILE A 12 -5.16 12.36 0.47
N GLY A 13 -4.63 13.57 0.34
CA GLY A 13 -5.15 14.55 -0.60
C GLY A 13 -4.05 15.15 -1.46
N HIS A 14 -4.33 15.27 -2.75
CA HIS A 14 -3.46 15.93 -3.72
C HIS A 14 -4.03 17.28 -4.12
N SER A 15 -3.16 18.29 -4.28
CA SER A 15 -3.54 19.66 -4.67
C SER A 15 -4.68 20.20 -3.78
N LEU A 16 -5.78 20.68 -4.37
CA LEU A 16 -6.99 21.10 -3.65
C LEU A 16 -7.56 20.01 -2.72
N GLY A 17 -7.47 18.75 -3.14
CA GLY A 17 -7.87 17.61 -2.31
C GLY A 17 -7.04 17.49 -1.04
N GLY A 18 -5.78 17.93 -1.05
CA GLY A 18 -4.92 18.04 0.13
C GLY A 18 -5.45 19.04 1.14
N THR A 19 -5.84 20.22 0.69
CA THR A 19 -6.47 21.22 1.56
C THR A 19 -7.81 20.74 2.11
N ALA A 20 -8.63 20.12 1.27
CA ALA A 20 -9.90 19.52 1.70
C ALA A 20 -9.66 18.43 2.77
N ALA A 21 -8.65 17.59 2.59
CA ALA A 21 -8.27 16.57 3.57
C ALA A 21 -7.84 17.20 4.91
N LEU A 22 -7.04 18.27 4.89
CA LEU A 22 -6.62 18.98 6.11
C LEU A 22 -7.80 19.57 6.88
N VAL A 23 -8.74 20.19 6.17
CA VAL A 23 -9.92 20.84 6.77
C VAL A 23 -10.90 19.80 7.29
N ALA A 24 -11.22 18.79 6.48
CA ALA A 24 -12.19 17.76 6.84
C ALA A 24 -11.71 16.83 7.95
N ALA A 25 -10.39 16.59 8.06
CA ALA A 25 -9.85 15.67 9.07
C ALA A 25 -10.20 16.06 10.52
N ALA A 26 -10.43 17.34 10.79
CA ALA A 26 -10.84 17.80 12.12
C ALA A 26 -12.23 17.27 12.55
N ASP A 27 -13.12 17.08 11.58
CA ASP A 27 -14.52 16.67 11.79
C ASP A 27 -14.72 15.16 11.62
N LEU A 28 -13.67 14.43 11.24
CA LEU A 28 -13.73 13.00 10.96
C LEU A 28 -13.00 12.19 12.05
N PRO A 29 -13.73 11.66 13.05
CA PRO A 29 -13.12 11.07 14.24
C PRO A 29 -12.29 9.81 13.96
N ASP A 30 -12.66 9.06 12.92
CA ASP A 30 -11.98 7.82 12.50
C ASP A 30 -10.63 8.07 11.82
N ILE A 31 -10.36 9.30 11.39
CA ILE A 31 -9.09 9.66 10.76
C ILE A 31 -8.02 9.82 11.83
N VAL A 32 -7.01 8.97 11.77
CA VAL A 32 -5.89 8.94 12.71
C VAL A 32 -4.63 9.59 12.15
N ALA A 33 -4.54 9.81 10.84
CA ALA A 33 -3.40 10.45 10.17
C ALA A 33 -3.82 11.15 8.87
N VAL A 34 -3.06 12.16 8.45
CA VAL A 34 -3.29 12.92 7.20
C VAL A 34 -2.00 13.06 6.40
N ALA A 35 -2.07 12.87 5.08
CA ALA A 35 -0.99 13.14 4.14
C ALA A 35 -1.47 14.09 3.02
N THR A 36 -0.64 15.07 2.66
CA THR A 36 -0.94 16.02 1.58
C THR A 36 0.17 16.04 0.54
N ILE A 37 -0.19 16.10 -0.74
CA ILE A 37 0.75 16.16 -1.87
C ILE A 37 0.46 17.44 -2.65
N GLY A 38 1.40 18.38 -2.73
CA GLY A 38 1.22 19.59 -3.54
C GLY A 38 0.11 20.52 -3.03
N ALA A 39 -0.21 20.50 -1.74
CA ALA A 39 -1.40 21.17 -1.21
C ALA A 39 -1.18 22.68 -0.97
N PRO A 40 -2.14 23.53 -1.37
CA PRO A 40 -2.06 24.96 -1.09
C PRO A 40 -2.45 25.28 0.36
N ALA A 41 -1.68 26.17 0.98
CA ALA A 41 -1.96 26.76 2.30
C ALA A 41 -3.03 27.87 2.26
N GLU A 42 -3.44 28.30 1.07
CA GLU A 42 -4.47 29.31 0.87
C GLU A 42 -5.28 28.98 -0.38
N LEU A 43 -6.59 29.01 -0.26
CA LEU A 43 -7.49 28.65 -1.36
C LEU A 43 -7.74 29.83 -2.31
N GLN A 44 -7.45 31.08 -1.89
CA GLN A 44 -7.57 32.23 -2.79
C GLN A 44 -6.59 32.17 -3.98
N HIS A 45 -5.44 31.53 -3.80
CA HIS A 45 -4.47 31.32 -4.88
C HIS A 45 -5.01 30.38 -5.95
N ILE A 46 -5.79 29.35 -5.55
CA ILE A 46 -6.37 28.41 -6.52
C ILE A 46 -7.46 29.04 -7.37
N LEU A 47 -8.13 30.08 -6.87
CA LEU A 47 -9.06 30.85 -7.69
C LEU A 47 -8.39 31.48 -8.90
N LYS A 48 -7.07 31.74 -8.85
CA LYS A 48 -6.30 32.25 -9.99
C LYS A 48 -6.02 31.19 -11.05
N VAL A 49 -6.16 29.91 -10.72
CA VAL A 49 -6.04 28.80 -11.68
C VAL A 49 -7.27 28.73 -12.58
N PHE A 50 -8.43 29.21 -12.10
CA PHE A 50 -9.64 29.31 -12.92
C PHE A 50 -9.63 30.57 -13.79
N ASN A 51 -10.24 30.50 -14.97
CA ASN A 51 -10.45 31.68 -15.79
C ASN A 51 -11.42 32.64 -15.10
N ALA A 52 -11.14 33.95 -15.17
CA ALA A 52 -11.99 34.98 -14.57
C ALA A 52 -13.43 34.94 -15.10
N SER A 53 -13.61 34.65 -16.39
CA SER A 53 -14.93 34.49 -17.03
C SER A 53 -15.77 33.37 -16.41
N ASP A 54 -15.11 32.29 -16.03
CA ASP A 54 -15.79 31.11 -15.51
C ASP A 54 -16.21 31.36 -14.06
N LEU A 55 -15.35 31.99 -13.26
CA LEU A 55 -15.69 32.41 -11.89
C LEU A 55 -16.85 33.40 -11.86
N ASP A 56 -16.91 34.34 -12.80
CA ASP A 56 -18.04 35.28 -12.91
C ASP A 56 -19.32 34.56 -13.31
N THR A 57 -19.23 33.54 -14.16
CA THR A 57 -20.35 32.67 -14.52
C THR A 57 -20.84 31.87 -13.31
N VAL A 58 -19.94 31.26 -12.52
CA VAL A 58 -20.32 30.55 -11.28
C VAL A 58 -21.02 31.50 -10.29
N ARG A 59 -20.53 32.73 -10.14
CA ARG A 59 -21.15 33.73 -9.25
C ARG A 59 -22.55 34.13 -9.69
N ARG A 60 -22.76 34.31 -11.00
CA ARG A 60 -24.03 34.74 -11.59
C ARG A 60 -25.05 33.61 -11.67
N ASP A 61 -24.64 32.46 -12.21
CA ASP A 61 -25.54 31.38 -12.60
C ASP A 61 -25.59 30.26 -11.54
N GLY A 62 -24.75 30.34 -10.52
CA GLY A 62 -24.72 29.42 -9.37
C GLY A 62 -23.81 28.20 -9.57
N GLU A 63 -23.52 27.83 -10.82
CA GLU A 63 -22.53 26.80 -11.18
C GLU A 63 -21.99 27.02 -12.60
N ALA A 64 -20.78 26.53 -12.87
CA ALA A 64 -20.19 26.53 -14.21
C ALA A 64 -19.23 25.35 -14.37
N SER A 65 -19.04 24.91 -15.63
CA SER A 65 -17.98 23.96 -15.97
C SER A 65 -16.67 24.70 -16.16
N VAL A 66 -15.64 24.30 -15.43
CA VAL A 66 -14.31 24.94 -15.41
C VAL A 66 -13.25 23.90 -15.76
N GLU A 67 -12.25 24.29 -16.54
CA GLU A 67 -11.20 23.37 -16.97
C GLU A 67 -10.04 23.38 -15.97
N ILE A 68 -9.70 22.23 -15.40
CA ILE A 68 -8.55 22.05 -14.50
C ILE A 68 -7.68 20.93 -15.08
N ALA A 69 -6.42 21.23 -15.38
CA ALA A 69 -5.47 20.28 -15.96
C ALA A 69 -6.02 19.52 -17.19
N GLY A 70 -6.73 20.23 -18.07
CA GLY A 70 -7.30 19.69 -19.31
C GLY A 70 -8.56 18.83 -19.13
N ARG A 71 -9.20 18.85 -17.95
CA ARG A 71 -10.47 18.14 -17.69
C ARG A 71 -11.55 19.11 -17.20
N PRO A 72 -12.80 18.98 -17.67
CA PRO A 72 -13.90 19.82 -17.22
C PRO A 72 -14.41 19.35 -15.83
N PHE A 73 -14.62 20.29 -14.93
CA PHE A 73 -15.19 20.10 -13.61
C PHE A 73 -16.35 21.06 -13.37
N LEU A 74 -17.47 20.57 -12.84
CA LEU A 74 -18.57 21.42 -12.44
C LEU A 74 -18.27 22.05 -11.07
N ILE A 75 -18.12 23.36 -11.02
CA ILE A 75 -17.89 24.14 -9.81
C ILE A 75 -19.15 24.94 -9.47
N ARG A 76 -19.55 24.88 -8.20
CA ARG A 76 -20.72 25.59 -7.67
C ARG A 76 -20.32 26.82 -6.88
N ARG A 77 -21.22 27.79 -6.76
CA ARG A 77 -21.01 28.99 -5.94
C ARG A 77 -20.69 28.65 -4.49
N SER A 78 -21.33 27.61 -3.94
CA SER A 78 -21.07 27.12 -2.58
C SER A 78 -19.61 26.70 -2.36
N PHE A 79 -18.90 26.26 -3.39
CA PHE A 79 -17.46 25.98 -3.31
C PHE A 79 -16.65 27.27 -3.21
N ILE A 80 -16.97 28.30 -4.01
CA ILE A 80 -16.28 29.59 -3.97
C ILE A 80 -16.48 30.26 -2.61
N ASP A 81 -17.71 30.23 -2.09
CA ASP A 81 -18.05 30.80 -0.79
C ASP A 81 -17.29 30.07 0.34
N ALA A 82 -17.25 28.73 0.30
CA ALA A 82 -16.48 27.93 1.26
C ALA A 82 -14.97 28.21 1.18
N VAL A 83 -14.42 28.39 -0.03
CA VAL A 83 -13.01 28.73 -0.25
C VAL A 83 -12.63 30.07 0.39
N ALA A 84 -13.54 31.04 0.45
CA ALA A 84 -13.27 32.35 1.02
C ALA A 84 -13.21 32.33 2.57
N GLU A 85 -13.91 31.41 3.21
CA GLU A 85 -14.01 31.34 4.68
C GLU A 85 -12.99 30.38 5.32
N VAL A 86 -12.38 29.50 4.54
CA VAL A 86 -11.47 28.46 5.06
C VAL A 86 -10.06 29.01 5.28
N ASP A 87 -9.64 29.00 6.54
CA ASP A 87 -8.26 29.25 6.97
C ASP A 87 -7.54 27.91 7.20
N VAL A 88 -6.70 27.52 6.23
CA VAL A 88 -5.98 26.25 6.23
C VAL A 88 -4.95 26.20 7.37
N GLU A 89 -4.24 27.30 7.63
CA GLU A 89 -3.21 27.33 8.68
C GLU A 89 -3.84 27.15 10.06
N LYS A 90 -4.98 27.79 10.29
CA LYS A 90 -5.75 27.59 11.53
C LYS A 90 -6.26 26.16 11.65
N ALA A 91 -6.82 25.59 10.58
CA ALA A 91 -7.28 24.19 10.58
C ALA A 91 -6.14 23.23 10.93
N VAL A 92 -4.99 23.40 10.29
CA VAL A 92 -3.77 22.61 10.51
C VAL A 92 -3.24 22.77 11.94
N ALA A 93 -3.25 23.98 12.50
CA ALA A 93 -2.79 24.25 13.87
C ALA A 93 -3.64 23.53 14.94
N THR A 94 -4.92 23.26 14.62
CA THR A 94 -5.86 22.55 15.50
C THR A 94 -6.07 21.07 15.17
N LEU A 95 -5.47 20.57 14.10
CA LEU A 95 -5.70 19.23 13.55
C LEU A 95 -5.50 18.09 14.56
N ARG A 96 -4.47 18.18 15.42
CA ARG A 96 -4.14 17.15 16.45
C ARG A 96 -4.07 15.72 15.89
N ARG A 97 -3.57 15.58 14.65
CA ARG A 97 -3.25 14.32 13.98
C ARG A 97 -1.84 14.39 13.39
N PRO A 98 -1.12 13.27 13.29
CA PRO A 98 0.10 13.18 12.49
C PRO A 98 -0.12 13.70 11.08
N LEU A 99 0.78 14.56 10.62
CA LEU A 99 0.72 15.17 9.28
C LEU A 99 2.00 14.88 8.48
N LEU A 100 1.84 14.36 7.27
CA LEU A 100 2.89 14.27 6.25
C LEU A 100 2.62 15.26 5.13
N VAL A 101 3.58 16.16 4.88
CA VAL A 101 3.55 17.10 3.76
C VAL A 101 4.54 16.65 2.71
N LEU A 102 4.08 16.34 1.50
CA LEU A 102 4.91 16.04 0.34
C LEU A 102 4.77 17.15 -0.69
N HIS A 103 5.88 17.70 -1.18
CA HIS A 103 5.81 18.80 -2.15
C HIS A 103 7.09 18.90 -2.99
N SER A 104 6.93 19.28 -4.25
CA SER A 104 8.07 19.51 -5.16
C SER A 104 8.59 20.94 -5.04
N PRO A 105 9.91 21.17 -4.90
CA PRO A 105 10.49 22.51 -4.89
C PRO A 105 10.34 23.25 -6.23
N ILE A 106 10.08 22.53 -7.33
CA ILE A 106 9.91 23.11 -8.68
C ILE A 106 8.44 23.15 -9.14
N ASP A 107 7.48 22.89 -8.24
CA ASP A 107 6.06 22.94 -8.53
C ASP A 107 5.66 24.34 -9.06
N GLN A 108 5.12 24.38 -10.29
CA GLN A 108 4.74 25.62 -10.98
C GLN A 108 3.27 26.00 -10.76
N VAL A 109 2.47 25.15 -10.12
CA VAL A 109 1.03 25.37 -9.90
C VAL A 109 0.78 25.79 -8.45
N VAL A 110 1.40 25.10 -7.50
CA VAL A 110 1.36 25.43 -6.08
C VAL A 110 2.80 25.46 -5.58
N GLY A 111 3.34 26.66 -5.34
CA GLY A 111 4.74 26.80 -4.95
C GLY A 111 5.06 26.15 -3.59
N ILE A 112 6.34 25.85 -3.40
CA ILE A 112 6.89 25.16 -2.22
C ILE A 112 6.68 25.92 -0.90
N GLU A 113 6.47 27.23 -0.96
CA GLU A 113 6.12 28.08 0.17
C GLU A 113 4.82 27.65 0.85
N HIS A 114 3.87 27.07 0.12
CA HIS A 114 2.64 26.55 0.71
C HIS A 114 2.90 25.36 1.63
N ALA A 115 3.76 24.42 1.21
CA ALA A 115 4.18 23.31 2.07
C ALA A 115 4.88 23.82 3.33
N SER A 116 5.72 24.85 3.19
CA SER A 116 6.42 25.47 4.32
C SER A 116 5.44 26.06 5.33
N ARG A 117 4.42 26.79 4.85
CA ARG A 117 3.36 27.38 5.68
C ARG A 117 2.54 26.31 6.41
N ILE A 118 2.09 25.27 5.71
CA ILE A 118 1.38 24.13 6.31
C ILE A 118 2.24 23.46 7.37
N PHE A 119 3.51 23.16 7.05
CA PHE A 119 4.41 22.49 7.97
C PHE A 119 4.70 23.34 9.22
N VAL A 120 4.89 24.65 9.08
CA VAL A 120 5.11 25.56 10.22
C VAL A 120 3.87 25.65 11.10
N ALA A 121 2.68 25.80 10.51
CA ALA A 121 1.41 25.87 11.24
C ALA A 121 1.10 24.57 12.00
N ALA A 122 1.54 23.42 11.49
CA ALA A 122 1.27 22.12 12.11
C ALA A 122 1.99 21.94 13.46
N ARG A 123 1.37 21.15 14.35
CA ARG A 123 2.01 20.64 15.58
C ARG A 123 2.61 19.26 15.33
N HIS A 124 3.53 18.83 16.19
CA HIS A 124 4.06 17.46 16.12
C HIS A 124 2.98 16.42 16.47
N PRO A 125 3.00 15.22 15.86
CA PRO A 125 3.99 14.75 14.86
C PRO A 125 3.74 15.35 13.45
N LYS A 126 4.79 15.92 12.85
CA LYS A 126 4.76 16.49 11.51
C LYS A 126 6.03 16.11 10.74
N SER A 127 5.87 15.83 9.45
CA SER A 127 6.95 15.39 8.56
C SER A 127 6.85 16.11 7.22
N PHE A 128 7.99 16.38 6.59
CA PHE A 128 8.07 16.95 5.25
C PHE A 128 8.96 16.08 4.36
N VAL A 129 8.52 15.83 3.13
CA VAL A 129 9.28 15.11 2.10
C VAL A 129 9.31 15.96 0.83
N SER A 130 10.51 16.28 0.35
CA SER A 130 10.69 16.92 -0.95
C SER A 130 10.49 15.90 -2.08
N LEU A 131 9.80 16.30 -3.13
CA LEU A 131 9.57 15.48 -4.34
C LEU A 131 10.54 15.82 -5.49
N ASP A 132 11.58 16.59 -5.19
CA ASP A 132 12.68 16.94 -6.09
C ASP A 132 12.20 17.51 -7.45
N MET A 133 12.28 16.72 -8.52
CA MET A 133 11.95 17.15 -9.88
C MET A 133 10.53 16.76 -10.32
N ALA A 134 9.67 16.31 -9.40
CA ALA A 134 8.28 15.96 -9.73
C ALA A 134 7.47 17.20 -10.15
N ASP A 135 6.62 17.04 -11.17
CA ASP A 135 5.65 18.06 -11.56
C ASP A 135 4.44 18.07 -10.62
N HIS A 136 3.58 19.09 -10.72
CA HIS A 136 2.43 19.23 -9.82
C HIS A 136 1.51 18.00 -9.85
N LEU A 137 1.32 17.40 -11.04
CA LEU A 137 0.39 16.29 -11.24
C LEU A 137 1.00 14.92 -10.89
N ILE A 138 2.30 14.86 -10.58
CA ILE A 138 3.04 13.61 -10.37
C ILE A 138 2.81 12.67 -11.58
N ALA A 139 2.97 13.20 -12.79
CA ALA A 139 2.62 12.48 -14.02
C ALA A 139 3.57 11.32 -14.33
N ASP A 140 4.82 11.43 -13.87
CA ASP A 140 5.80 10.35 -14.00
C ASP A 140 5.55 9.21 -13.00
N ALA A 141 5.58 7.97 -13.50
CA ALA A 141 5.29 6.79 -12.71
C ALA A 141 6.33 6.52 -11.60
N ALA A 142 7.61 6.88 -11.81
CA ALA A 142 8.62 6.69 -10.77
C ALA A 142 8.38 7.64 -9.59
N ASN A 143 8.04 8.90 -9.87
CA ASN A 143 7.65 9.86 -8.85
C ASN A 143 6.37 9.44 -8.11
N ALA A 144 5.36 8.93 -8.81
CA ALA A 144 4.13 8.42 -8.20
C ALA A 144 4.40 7.23 -7.26
N ASN A 145 5.25 6.30 -7.69
CA ASN A 145 5.67 5.16 -6.87
C ASN A 145 6.43 5.59 -5.62
N PHE A 146 7.33 6.58 -5.75
CA PHE A 146 8.05 7.15 -4.61
C PHE A 146 7.10 7.79 -3.60
N VAL A 147 6.17 8.64 -4.05
CA VAL A 147 5.14 9.27 -3.20
C VAL A 147 4.32 8.21 -2.46
N SER A 148 3.83 7.19 -3.19
CA SER A 148 3.06 6.08 -2.62
C SER A 148 3.84 5.35 -1.53
N ALA A 149 5.10 4.98 -1.80
CA ALA A 149 5.95 4.27 -0.85
C ALA A 149 6.23 5.09 0.41
N MET A 150 6.48 6.40 0.26
CA MET A 150 6.70 7.31 1.39
C MET A 150 5.45 7.45 2.27
N VAL A 151 4.28 7.64 1.65
CA VAL A 151 3.01 7.72 2.40
C VAL A 151 2.72 6.40 3.11
N ALA A 152 2.86 5.27 2.43
CA ALA A 152 2.59 3.94 3.01
C ALA A 152 3.52 3.65 4.20
N THR A 153 4.83 3.89 4.02
CA THR A 153 5.85 3.67 5.06
C THR A 153 5.61 4.55 6.28
N TRP A 154 5.33 5.84 6.06
CA TRP A 154 5.05 6.79 7.14
C TRP A 154 3.75 6.45 7.87
N ALA A 155 2.68 6.13 7.13
CA ALA A 155 1.35 5.88 7.71
C ALA A 155 1.30 4.58 8.54
N ASN A 156 2.13 3.59 8.21
CA ASN A 156 2.22 2.31 8.93
C ASN A 156 2.48 2.48 10.44
N ARG A 157 3.10 3.60 10.85
CA ARG A 157 3.32 3.93 12.26
C ARG A 157 2.03 4.27 13.02
N TYR A 158 1.01 4.78 12.34
CA TYR A 158 -0.19 5.37 12.96
C TYR A 158 -1.46 4.58 12.68
N LEU A 159 -1.48 3.83 11.58
CA LEU A 159 -2.63 3.01 11.22
C LEU A 159 -2.77 1.82 12.16
N PRO A 160 -4.02 1.41 12.49
CA PRO A 160 -4.23 0.16 13.22
C PRO A 160 -3.58 -0.99 12.44
N PRO A 161 -3.02 -2.00 13.15
CA PRO A 161 -2.51 -3.19 12.49
C PRO A 161 -3.57 -3.73 11.55
N LEU A 162 -3.20 -4.07 10.31
CA LEU A 162 -4.11 -4.60 9.28
C LEU A 162 -4.62 -6.03 9.61
N VAL A 163 -4.69 -6.35 10.89
CA VAL A 163 -4.91 -7.67 11.51
C VAL A 163 -6.40 -7.97 11.60
N ALA A 164 -7.28 -6.97 11.56
CA ALA A 164 -8.68 -7.15 11.93
C ALA A 164 -9.53 -8.02 10.96
N ASP A 165 -9.09 -8.24 9.72
CA ASP A 165 -9.91 -8.93 8.70
C ASP A 165 -9.30 -10.22 8.14
N LEU A 166 -8.11 -10.63 8.59
CA LEU A 166 -7.48 -11.85 8.12
C LEU A 166 -7.66 -12.94 9.17
N PRO A 167 -8.18 -14.13 8.81
CA PRO A 167 -8.23 -15.24 9.74
C PRO A 167 -6.84 -15.43 10.33
N GLN A 168 -6.75 -15.42 11.66
CA GLN A 168 -5.51 -15.70 12.34
C GLN A 168 -5.02 -17.06 11.83
N VAL A 169 -3.91 -17.03 11.09
CA VAL A 169 -3.20 -18.26 10.74
C VAL A 169 -2.81 -18.86 12.08
N GLU A 170 -3.35 -20.05 12.41
CA GLU A 170 -2.95 -20.77 13.62
C GLU A 170 -1.42 -20.77 13.70
N ALA A 171 -0.87 -20.61 14.91
CA ALA A 171 0.56 -20.67 15.12
C ALA A 171 1.05 -22.06 14.69
N ALA A 172 1.61 -22.14 13.47
CA ALA A 172 2.25 -23.36 13.01
C ALA A 172 3.49 -23.63 13.87
N ASP A 173 3.77 -24.89 14.18
CA ASP A 173 4.96 -25.34 14.95
C ASP A 173 6.31 -25.04 14.26
N GLY A 174 6.30 -24.25 13.18
CA GLY A 174 7.43 -23.92 12.33
C GLY A 174 7.51 -24.74 11.04
N VAL A 175 8.49 -24.37 10.21
CA VAL A 175 8.87 -25.10 9.00
C VAL A 175 10.34 -25.47 9.13
N GLU A 176 10.64 -26.75 9.04
CA GLU A 176 12.00 -27.30 9.16
C GLU A 176 12.51 -27.70 7.77
N ALA A 177 13.70 -27.25 7.39
CA ALA A 177 14.38 -27.66 6.16
C ALA A 177 15.68 -28.41 6.52
N ILE A 178 15.82 -29.64 6.03
CA ILE A 178 16.99 -30.50 6.30
C ILE A 178 17.58 -30.96 4.97
N GLU A 179 18.91 -30.86 4.83
CA GLU A 179 19.63 -31.42 3.68
C GLU A 179 19.41 -32.93 3.55
N THR A 180 19.11 -33.39 2.34
CA THR A 180 18.95 -34.83 2.07
C THR A 180 20.27 -35.54 1.83
N LEU A 181 21.33 -34.78 1.54
CA LEU A 181 22.65 -35.24 1.10
C LEU A 181 22.66 -35.98 -0.24
N ALA A 182 21.54 -36.02 -0.98
CA ALA A 182 21.47 -36.64 -2.30
C ALA A 182 22.00 -35.74 -3.43
N GLY A 183 22.10 -34.44 -3.18
CA GLY A 183 22.59 -33.44 -4.11
C GLY A 183 23.10 -32.21 -3.38
N LYS A 184 23.56 -31.20 -4.14
CA LYS A 184 24.20 -30.00 -3.57
C LYS A 184 23.24 -29.13 -2.77
N PHE A 185 21.97 -29.04 -3.18
CA PHE A 185 21.00 -28.12 -2.62
C PHE A 185 19.65 -28.76 -2.29
N GLN A 186 19.51 -30.09 -2.41
CA GLN A 186 18.24 -30.74 -2.15
C GLN A 186 17.94 -30.77 -0.64
N LEU A 187 16.81 -30.17 -0.27
CA LEU A 187 16.29 -30.09 1.08
C LEU A 187 14.95 -30.82 1.18
N ARG A 188 14.74 -31.56 2.26
CA ARG A 188 13.41 -31.97 2.70
C ARG A 188 12.85 -30.88 3.60
N VAL A 189 11.73 -30.28 3.20
CA VAL A 189 11.01 -29.26 3.96
C VAL A 189 9.78 -29.88 4.60
N ARG A 190 9.65 -29.75 5.92
CA ARG A 190 8.58 -30.38 6.71
C ARG A 190 7.86 -29.35 7.59
N SER A 191 6.54 -29.48 7.65
CA SER A 191 5.70 -28.79 8.63
C SER A 191 4.59 -29.72 9.08
N GLY A 192 4.60 -30.11 10.36
CA GLY A 192 3.76 -31.18 10.89
C GLY A 192 3.91 -32.48 10.07
N LYS A 193 2.79 -32.97 9.52
CA LYS A 193 2.73 -34.19 8.68
C LYS A 193 3.03 -33.94 7.18
N HIS A 194 3.18 -32.69 6.77
CA HIS A 194 3.36 -32.31 5.37
C HIS A 194 4.84 -32.26 5.04
N THR A 195 5.21 -32.78 3.86
CA THR A 195 6.59 -32.78 3.38
C THR A 195 6.62 -32.40 1.91
N ILE A 196 7.54 -31.50 1.56
CA ILE A 196 7.86 -31.13 0.18
C ILE A 196 9.38 -31.12 0.00
N PHE A 197 9.86 -31.18 -1.24
CA PHE A 197 11.26 -30.94 -1.55
C PHE A 197 11.48 -29.50 -1.98
N SER A 198 12.60 -28.93 -1.53
CA SER A 198 13.16 -27.71 -2.09
C SER A 198 14.50 -28.02 -2.71
N ASP A 199 14.77 -27.45 -3.88
CA ASP A 199 16.03 -27.66 -4.59
C ASP A 199 16.24 -26.55 -5.60
N GLU A 200 17.48 -26.34 -5.98
CA GLU A 200 17.83 -25.41 -7.05
C GLU A 200 17.79 -26.12 -8.42
N PRO A 201 17.59 -25.38 -9.53
CA PRO A 201 17.65 -25.98 -10.86
C PRO A 201 19.08 -26.42 -11.22
N ALA A 202 19.17 -27.30 -12.22
CA ALA A 202 20.44 -27.82 -12.73
C ALA A 202 21.39 -26.71 -13.22
N SER A 203 20.85 -25.57 -13.68
CA SER A 203 21.64 -24.43 -14.17
C SER A 203 22.55 -23.80 -13.11
N VAL A 204 22.25 -23.98 -11.82
CA VAL A 204 23.09 -23.52 -10.70
C VAL A 204 23.65 -24.69 -9.87
N GLY A 205 23.50 -25.92 -10.36
CA GLY A 205 24.08 -27.13 -9.78
C GLY A 205 23.19 -27.88 -8.77
N GLY A 206 21.89 -27.58 -8.71
CA GLY A 206 20.93 -28.41 -7.99
C GLY A 206 20.42 -29.58 -8.84
N LEU A 207 19.54 -30.42 -8.27
CA LEU A 207 18.97 -31.55 -9.01
C LEU A 207 17.66 -31.19 -9.72
N GLY A 208 17.10 -29.99 -9.48
CA GLY A 208 15.79 -29.59 -9.98
C GLY A 208 14.66 -30.49 -9.45
N SER A 209 14.86 -31.08 -8.27
CA SER A 209 13.97 -32.12 -7.71
C SER A 209 12.82 -31.58 -6.87
N GLY A 210 12.73 -30.26 -6.70
CA GLY A 210 11.74 -29.55 -5.91
C GLY A 210 11.68 -28.08 -6.30
N LEU A 211 10.89 -27.31 -5.57
CA LEU A 211 10.78 -25.86 -5.79
C LEU A 211 12.01 -25.16 -5.20
N SER A 212 12.57 -24.22 -5.94
CA SER A 212 13.59 -23.31 -5.40
C SER A 212 13.02 -22.45 -4.26
N PRO A 213 13.87 -21.85 -3.40
CA PRO A 213 13.39 -21.00 -2.30
C PRO A 213 12.47 -19.86 -2.76
N TYR A 214 12.78 -19.20 -3.88
CA TYR A 214 11.91 -18.14 -4.43
C TYR A 214 10.61 -18.67 -5.03
N GLU A 215 10.61 -19.89 -5.57
CA GLU A 215 9.37 -20.56 -5.99
C GLU A 215 8.49 -20.95 -4.80
N LEU A 216 9.07 -21.30 -3.65
CA LEU A 216 8.31 -21.53 -2.41
C LEU A 216 7.64 -20.25 -1.90
N VAL A 217 8.36 -19.12 -1.90
CA VAL A 217 7.78 -17.81 -1.57
C VAL A 217 6.67 -17.44 -2.55
N SER A 218 6.91 -17.65 -3.86
CA SER A 218 5.93 -17.40 -4.92
C SER A 218 4.69 -18.29 -4.79
N ALA A 219 4.86 -19.56 -4.39
CA ALA A 219 3.77 -20.49 -4.13
C ALA A 219 2.93 -20.03 -2.94
N GLY A 220 3.56 -19.55 -1.86
CA GLY A 220 2.87 -18.95 -0.72
C GLY A 220 2.02 -17.73 -1.12
N LEU A 221 2.60 -16.81 -1.92
CA LEU A 221 1.89 -15.64 -2.44
C LEU A 221 0.71 -16.03 -3.34
N ALA A 222 0.92 -16.98 -4.26
CA ALA A 222 -0.12 -17.50 -5.15
C ALA A 222 -1.28 -18.12 -4.36
N ALA A 223 -0.97 -19.02 -3.42
CA ALA A 223 -1.96 -19.69 -2.59
C ALA A 223 -2.77 -18.69 -1.75
N CYS A 224 -2.09 -17.78 -1.05
CA CYS A 224 -2.72 -16.78 -0.20
C CYS A 224 -3.65 -15.84 -0.99
N THR A 225 -3.25 -15.46 -2.21
CA THR A 225 -4.06 -14.66 -3.13
C THR A 225 -5.35 -15.40 -3.51
N VAL A 226 -5.27 -16.65 -3.96
CA VAL A 226 -6.45 -17.47 -4.32
C VAL A 226 -7.39 -17.67 -3.13
N MET A 227 -6.84 -17.98 -1.94
CA MET A 227 -7.63 -18.16 -0.73
C MET A 227 -8.39 -16.87 -0.35
N THR A 228 -7.75 -15.71 -0.47
CA THR A 228 -8.34 -14.41 -0.14
C THR A 228 -9.48 -14.05 -1.10
N MET A 229 -9.25 -14.21 -2.41
CA MET A 229 -10.30 -14.00 -3.42
C MET A 229 -11.51 -14.92 -3.19
N ARG A 230 -11.26 -16.20 -2.89
CA ARG A 230 -12.31 -17.18 -2.59
C ARG A 230 -13.11 -16.79 -1.35
N LEU A 231 -12.42 -16.43 -0.26
CA LEU A 231 -13.05 -16.01 0.98
C LEU A 231 -13.97 -14.80 0.75
N TYR A 232 -13.49 -13.80 0.01
CA TYR A 232 -14.26 -12.61 -0.29
C TYR A 232 -15.48 -12.89 -1.17
N ALA A 233 -15.31 -13.68 -2.25
CA ALA A 233 -16.41 -14.07 -3.12
C ALA A 233 -17.51 -14.81 -2.33
N ASN A 234 -17.13 -15.75 -1.46
CA ASN A 234 -18.08 -16.45 -0.59
C ASN A 234 -18.82 -15.49 0.36
N ARG A 235 -18.09 -14.57 1.00
CA ARG A 235 -18.67 -13.57 1.92
C ARG A 235 -19.67 -12.63 1.23
N LYS A 236 -19.45 -12.32 -0.04
CA LYS A 236 -20.32 -11.46 -0.85
C LYS A 236 -21.39 -12.23 -1.64
N GLY A 237 -21.38 -13.56 -1.60
CA GLY A 237 -22.29 -14.40 -2.37
C GLY A 237 -22.04 -14.33 -3.88
N PHE A 238 -20.83 -13.99 -4.33
CA PHE A 238 -20.49 -13.91 -5.75
C PHE A 238 -20.35 -15.30 -6.35
N PRO A 239 -20.84 -15.55 -7.58
CA PRO A 239 -20.83 -16.86 -8.22
C PRO A 239 -19.46 -17.19 -8.84
N LEU A 240 -18.39 -17.11 -8.05
CA LEU A 240 -17.06 -17.53 -8.47
C LEU A 240 -16.99 -19.06 -8.49
N GLU A 241 -16.69 -19.66 -9.63
CA GLU A 241 -16.55 -21.12 -9.74
C GLU A 241 -15.12 -21.55 -9.46
N ARG A 242 -14.13 -20.91 -10.08
CA ARG A 242 -12.71 -21.19 -9.90
C ARG A 242 -11.87 -19.92 -9.95
N ALA A 243 -10.84 -19.89 -9.13
CA ALA A 243 -9.80 -18.86 -9.21
C ALA A 243 -8.43 -19.53 -9.26
N SER A 244 -7.52 -18.96 -10.03
CA SER A 244 -6.11 -19.36 -10.05
C SER A 244 -5.21 -18.13 -10.07
N THR A 245 -3.99 -18.29 -9.56
CA THR A 245 -2.97 -17.24 -9.56
C THR A 245 -1.63 -17.88 -9.91
N ARG A 246 -0.98 -17.37 -10.94
CA ARG A 246 0.42 -17.64 -11.27
C ARG A 246 1.27 -16.50 -10.74
N VAL A 247 2.40 -16.82 -10.12
CA VAL A 247 3.37 -15.84 -9.61
C VAL A 247 4.71 -16.10 -10.28
N GLU A 248 5.32 -15.06 -10.82
CA GLU A 248 6.68 -15.08 -11.35
C GLU A 248 7.57 -14.15 -10.54
N HIS A 249 8.75 -14.62 -10.14
CA HIS A 249 9.76 -13.81 -9.45
C HIS A 249 10.91 -13.46 -10.40
N LYS A 250 11.35 -12.20 -10.37
CA LYS A 250 12.54 -11.71 -11.08
C LYS A 250 13.26 -10.67 -10.24
N LYS A 251 14.60 -10.66 -10.32
CA LYS A 251 15.40 -9.52 -9.84
C LYS A 251 15.52 -8.47 -10.95
N VAL A 252 15.26 -7.21 -10.63
CA VAL A 252 15.29 -6.06 -11.54
C VAL A 252 16.39 -5.11 -11.07
N ALA A 253 17.40 -4.88 -11.91
CA ALA A 253 18.67 -4.24 -11.53
C ALA A 253 18.54 -2.79 -11.01
N ASP A 254 17.48 -2.07 -11.41
CA ASP A 254 17.27 -0.65 -11.09
C ASP A 254 16.00 -0.39 -10.26
N MET A 255 15.49 -1.42 -9.57
CA MET A 255 14.32 -1.32 -8.68
C MET A 255 14.76 -1.44 -7.23
N VAL A 256 14.14 -0.66 -6.33
CA VAL A 256 14.36 -0.77 -4.88
C VAL A 256 13.01 -1.02 -4.18
N PRO A 257 12.79 -2.18 -3.56
CA PRO A 257 13.68 -3.37 -3.54
C PRO A 257 13.80 -4.02 -4.93
N PRO A 258 14.86 -4.81 -5.22
CA PRO A 258 15.09 -5.37 -6.56
C PRO A 258 14.20 -6.56 -6.90
N ASP A 259 13.54 -7.16 -5.92
CA ASP A 259 12.70 -8.35 -6.11
C ASP A 259 11.29 -7.97 -6.60
N ARG A 260 10.95 -8.40 -7.83
CA ARG A 260 9.62 -8.21 -8.42
C ARG A 260 8.87 -9.54 -8.46
N PHE A 261 7.68 -9.55 -7.88
CA PHE A 261 6.71 -10.63 -8.03
C PHE A 261 5.57 -10.17 -8.94
N THR A 262 5.38 -10.87 -10.07
CA THR A 262 4.29 -10.58 -11.02
C THR A 262 3.20 -11.63 -10.86
N ARG A 263 1.97 -11.19 -10.57
CA ARG A 263 0.79 -12.06 -10.50
C ARG A 263 0.02 -12.06 -11.82
N THR A 264 -0.47 -13.22 -12.21
CA THR A 264 -1.48 -13.37 -13.27
C THR A 264 -2.66 -14.14 -12.69
N ILE A 265 -3.83 -13.50 -12.66
CA ILE A 265 -5.04 -14.03 -12.01
C ILE A 265 -6.06 -14.41 -13.07
N VAL A 266 -6.71 -15.55 -12.89
CA VAL A 266 -7.83 -16.01 -13.72
C VAL A 266 -9.02 -16.29 -12.82
N LEU A 267 -10.18 -15.71 -13.16
CA LEU A 267 -11.46 -15.88 -12.46
C LEU A 267 -12.49 -16.49 -13.42
N GLU A 268 -12.96 -17.68 -13.08
CA GLU A 268 -13.98 -18.44 -13.82
C GLU A 268 -15.31 -18.43 -13.05
N GLY A 269 -16.42 -18.35 -13.78
CA GLY A 269 -17.78 -18.28 -13.26
C GLY A 269 -18.59 -17.12 -13.87
N PRO A 270 -19.92 -17.11 -13.67
CA PRO A 270 -20.82 -16.08 -14.20
C PRO A 270 -20.74 -14.78 -13.39
N LEU A 271 -19.54 -14.19 -13.33
CA LEU A 271 -19.26 -12.92 -12.67
C LEU A 271 -19.45 -11.77 -13.64
N ASP A 272 -20.17 -10.74 -13.21
CA ASP A 272 -20.21 -9.45 -13.90
C ASP A 272 -18.90 -8.67 -13.70
N GLU A 273 -18.74 -7.57 -14.44
CA GLU A 273 -17.51 -6.78 -14.43
C GLU A 273 -17.24 -6.10 -13.08
N GLU A 274 -18.30 -5.67 -12.38
CA GLU A 274 -18.17 -5.08 -11.05
C GLU A 274 -17.66 -6.14 -10.07
N GLN A 275 -18.25 -7.34 -10.06
CA GLN A 275 -17.83 -8.44 -9.21
C GLN A 275 -16.38 -8.84 -9.49
N ARG A 276 -15.97 -8.91 -10.76
CA ARG A 276 -14.58 -9.19 -11.15
C ARG A 276 -13.62 -8.14 -10.60
N ALA A 277 -13.93 -6.86 -10.79
CA ALA A 277 -13.13 -5.75 -10.27
C ALA A 277 -13.02 -5.80 -8.75
N ARG A 278 -14.13 -6.05 -8.04
CA ARG A 278 -14.17 -6.14 -6.57
C ARG A 278 -13.39 -7.34 -6.03
N ILE A 279 -13.39 -8.48 -6.74
CA ILE A 279 -12.55 -9.64 -6.37
C ILE A 279 -11.07 -9.34 -6.63
N LEU A 280 -10.75 -8.67 -7.73
CA LEU A 280 -9.38 -8.30 -8.04
C LEU A 280 -8.81 -7.30 -7.02
N GLU A 281 -9.59 -6.31 -6.59
CA GLU A 281 -9.20 -5.34 -5.55
C GLU A 281 -8.77 -5.99 -4.23
N ILE A 282 -9.34 -7.14 -3.87
CA ILE A 282 -8.96 -7.83 -2.62
C ILE A 282 -7.73 -8.75 -2.79
N ALA A 283 -7.34 -9.08 -4.02
CA ALA A 283 -6.19 -9.94 -4.28
C ALA A 283 -4.87 -9.36 -3.73
N ASP A 284 -4.74 -8.03 -3.77
CA ASP A 284 -3.60 -7.26 -3.26
C ASP A 284 -3.67 -7.00 -1.75
N ARG A 285 -4.55 -7.71 -1.03
CA ARG A 285 -4.73 -7.57 0.42
C ARG A 285 -4.57 -8.88 1.18
N CYS A 286 -3.99 -9.89 0.53
CA CYS A 286 -3.72 -11.16 1.19
C CYS A 286 -2.54 -11.03 2.18
N PRO A 287 -2.54 -11.77 3.31
CA PRO A 287 -1.53 -11.61 4.37
C PRO A 287 -0.08 -11.72 3.87
N VAL A 288 0.19 -12.65 2.95
CA VAL A 288 1.53 -12.85 2.38
C VAL A 288 1.95 -11.66 1.51
N ASP A 289 1.04 -11.09 0.73
CA ASP A 289 1.30 -9.87 -0.04
C ASP A 289 1.66 -8.69 0.88
N LEU A 290 0.87 -8.47 1.94
CA LEU A 290 1.14 -7.42 2.92
C LEU A 290 2.51 -7.59 3.60
N THR A 291 2.90 -8.85 3.86
CA THR A 291 4.20 -9.20 4.45
C THR A 291 5.35 -8.86 3.49
N LEU A 292 5.22 -9.18 2.20
CA LEU A 292 6.23 -8.86 1.18
C LEU A 292 6.37 -7.35 0.93
N ILE A 293 5.26 -6.60 0.98
CA ILE A 293 5.27 -5.14 0.75
C ILE A 293 5.81 -4.37 1.96
N ARG A 294 5.41 -4.75 3.18
CA ARG A 294 5.79 -4.03 4.41
C ARG A 294 7.17 -4.42 4.94
N GLY A 295 7.68 -5.57 4.52
CA GLY A 295 8.84 -6.19 5.13
C GLY A 295 8.48 -6.95 6.41
N SER A 296 9.46 -7.69 6.94
CA SER A 296 9.32 -8.51 8.14
C SER A 296 10.59 -8.45 8.97
N ASP A 297 10.44 -8.64 10.28
CA ASP A 297 11.56 -8.89 11.19
C ASP A 297 11.92 -10.38 11.13
N VAL A 298 13.21 -10.68 10.97
CA VAL A 298 13.74 -12.05 10.92
C VAL A 298 14.82 -12.17 11.99
N GLN A 299 14.53 -12.96 13.02
CA GLN A 299 15.43 -13.20 14.14
C GLN A 299 16.15 -14.54 13.97
N THR A 300 17.40 -14.63 14.42
CA THR A 300 18.25 -15.81 14.26
C THR A 300 18.89 -16.19 15.58
N ASP A 301 18.60 -17.41 16.05
CA ASP A 301 19.21 -18.01 17.22
C ASP A 301 19.98 -19.28 16.82
N LEU A 302 21.21 -19.40 17.31
CA LEU A 302 22.02 -20.61 17.14
C LEU A 302 21.88 -21.50 18.37
N VAL A 303 21.29 -22.68 18.20
CA VAL A 303 21.28 -23.71 19.25
C VAL A 303 22.54 -24.55 19.13
N GLY A 304 23.28 -24.69 20.23
CA GLY A 304 24.50 -25.51 20.29
C GLY A 304 24.21 -26.97 19.92
N SER A 305 25.19 -27.65 19.30
CA SER A 305 25.04 -29.06 18.93
C SER A 305 24.70 -29.89 20.18
N PRO A 306 23.72 -30.82 20.09
CA PRO A 306 23.47 -31.74 21.20
C PRO A 306 24.77 -32.48 21.49
N SER A 307 25.31 -32.29 22.70
CA SER A 307 26.47 -33.02 23.17
C SER A 307 26.16 -34.51 23.03
N ARG A 308 27.02 -35.24 22.30
CA ARG A 308 26.98 -36.71 22.31
C ARG A 308 27.18 -37.16 23.75
N GLU A 309 26.10 -37.47 24.47
CA GLU A 309 26.19 -38.24 25.70
C GLU A 309 26.96 -39.51 25.36
N ALA A 310 28.07 -39.71 26.05
CA ALA A 310 28.90 -40.89 25.91
C ALA A 310 28.04 -42.12 26.19
N ASP A 311 27.99 -43.05 25.24
CA ASP A 311 27.32 -44.34 25.39
C ASP A 311 27.85 -45.04 26.66
N PRO A 312 27.02 -45.27 27.69
CA PRO A 312 27.45 -45.91 28.93
C PRO A 312 27.78 -47.41 28.74
N ARG A 313 27.75 -47.93 27.51
CA ARG A 313 28.07 -49.33 27.18
C ARG A 313 29.52 -49.59 26.73
N SER A 314 30.42 -48.61 26.82
CA SER A 314 31.86 -48.82 26.52
C SER A 314 32.73 -49.22 27.72
N ALA A 315 32.13 -49.46 28.89
CA ALA A 315 32.83 -49.99 30.06
C ALA A 315 32.15 -51.28 30.56
N ALA A 316 32.41 -52.39 29.87
CA ALA A 316 32.26 -53.75 30.38
C ALA A 316 33.28 -54.66 29.70
#